data_AF-A0AAU6I181-F1
#
_entry.id   AF-A0AAU6I181-F1
#
_cell.length_a   1.000
_cell.length_b   1.000
_cell.length_c   1.000
_cell.angle_alpha   90.00
_cell.angle_beta   90.00
_cell.angle_gamma   90.00
#
_symmetry.space_group_name_H-M   'P 1'
#
loop_
_entity.id
_entity.type
_entity.pdbx_description
1 polymer ?
#
loop_
_entity_poly.entity_id
_entity_poly.type
_entity_poly.pdbx_seq_one_letter_code
_entity_poly.pdbx_strand_id
1 'polypeptide(L)'
;MATASVGQGSALFVWATTDGRFCSGAAAADGGSTVSTCTSSPGDTAFSSHPKLIQLVTIGAIGTSQNLVIGADRETVQSVTCNGSPVPFRRLVGVLDSRRALYAFDLPGQTGGSVTATVIRAHATATEHVNLLWERHDGSPTCR
;
A
#
# COMPACT_ATOMS: atom_id res chain seq x y z
N MET A 1 -2.76 -8.82 12.79
CA MET A 1 -2.51 -9.10 11.36
C MET A 1 -3.77 -8.70 10.59
N ALA A 2 -3.62 -8.06 9.44
CA ALA A 2 -4.73 -7.82 8.52
C ALA A 2 -4.43 -8.43 7.15
N THR A 3 -5.50 -8.83 6.48
CA THR A 3 -5.45 -9.47 5.17
C THR A 3 -6.36 -8.72 4.22
N ALA A 4 -5.94 -8.55 2.97
CA ALA A 4 -6.81 -8.10 1.90
C ALA A 4 -6.66 -8.98 0.66
N SER A 5 -7.80 -9.39 0.11
CA SER A 5 -7.87 -9.82 -1.29
C SER A 5 -7.87 -8.55 -2.13
N VAL A 6 -6.78 -8.37 -2.87
CA VAL A 6 -6.51 -7.15 -3.62
C VAL A 6 -6.69 -7.33 -5.13
N GLY A 7 -6.77 -8.59 -5.61
CA GLY A 7 -7.03 -8.97 -7.00
C GLY A 7 -7.43 -10.45 -7.16
N GLN A 8 -7.67 -10.90 -8.39
CA GLN A 8 -8.04 -12.30 -8.67
C GLN A 8 -6.90 -13.26 -8.27
N GLY A 9 -7.16 -14.12 -7.30
CA GLY A 9 -6.20 -15.12 -6.83
C GLY A 9 -5.04 -14.59 -5.99
N SER A 10 -4.98 -13.27 -5.72
CA SER A 10 -3.94 -12.64 -4.91
C SER A 10 -4.48 -12.22 -3.54
N ALA A 11 -3.74 -12.55 -2.50
CA ALA A 11 -3.96 -12.04 -1.15
C ALA A 11 -2.68 -11.41 -0.61
N LEU A 12 -2.86 -10.27 0.07
CA LEU A 12 -1.80 -9.55 0.75
C LEU A 12 -2.02 -9.62 2.26
N PHE A 13 -0.95 -9.85 2.99
CA PHE A 13 -0.90 -9.89 4.44
C PHE A 13 -0.01 -8.76 4.93
N VAL A 14 -0.48 -8.03 5.95
CA VAL A 14 0.35 -7.06 6.67
C VAL A 14 0.15 -7.21 8.17
N TRP A 15 1.23 -7.02 8.92
CA TRP A 15 1.19 -7.10 10.37
C TRP A 15 2.28 -6.23 11.00
N ALA A 16 2.13 -5.98 12.29
CA ALA A 16 3.18 -5.40 13.12
C ALA A 16 3.77 -6.52 13.99
N THR A 17 5.09 -6.55 14.12
CA THR A 17 5.79 -7.40 15.08
C THR A 17 5.74 -6.79 16.47
N THR A 18 6.07 -7.58 17.49
CA THR A 18 6.10 -7.12 18.89
C THR A 18 7.09 -5.98 19.12
N ASP A 19 8.19 -5.94 18.36
CA ASP A 19 9.18 -4.86 18.40
C ASP A 19 8.77 -3.61 17.58
N GLY A 20 7.56 -3.61 16.99
CA GLY A 20 7.00 -2.46 16.29
C GLY A 20 7.40 -2.31 14.82
N ARG A 21 8.09 -3.29 14.25
CA ARG A 21 8.37 -3.30 12.80
C ARG A 21 7.11 -3.64 12.01
N PHE A 22 7.00 -3.04 10.83
CA PHE A 22 5.90 -3.31 9.91
C PHE A 22 6.34 -4.36 8.90
N CYS A 23 5.54 -5.41 8.74
CA CYS A 23 5.85 -6.53 7.88
C CYS A 23 4.72 -6.80 6.88
N SER A 24 5.09 -7.40 5.77
CA SER A 24 4.18 -7.75 4.69
C SER A 24 4.56 -9.07 4.03
N GLY A 25 3.59 -9.73 3.41
CA GLY A 25 3.81 -10.83 2.48
C GLY A 25 2.58 -11.12 1.64
N ALA A 26 2.70 -12.02 0.67
CA ALA A 26 1.62 -12.35 -0.26
C ALA A 26 1.35 -13.85 -0.30
N ALA A 27 0.18 -14.23 -0.81
CA ALA A 27 -0.13 -15.63 -1.09
C ALA A 27 0.76 -16.14 -2.23
N ALA A 28 1.28 -17.35 -2.08
CA ALA A 28 2.07 -18.03 -3.07
C ALA A 28 1.20 -18.89 -3.99
N ALA A 29 1.66 -19.10 -5.22
CA ALA A 29 0.95 -19.92 -6.21
C ALA A 29 0.86 -21.41 -5.81
N ASP A 30 1.72 -21.87 -4.91
CA ASP A 30 1.73 -23.24 -4.37
C ASP A 30 0.84 -23.41 -3.13
N GLY A 31 0.07 -22.38 -2.75
CA GLY A 31 -0.78 -22.38 -1.55
C GLY A 31 -0.06 -21.96 -0.26
N GLY A 32 1.23 -21.62 -0.32
CA GLY A 32 1.99 -21.03 0.78
C GLY A 32 1.92 -19.48 0.82
N SER A 33 2.93 -18.85 1.42
CA SER A 33 3.14 -17.39 1.36
C SER A 33 4.48 -17.06 0.74
N THR A 34 4.52 -16.18 -0.25
CA THR A 34 5.77 -15.66 -0.83
C THR A 34 6.15 -14.32 -0.20
N VAL A 35 7.46 -14.21 0.07
CA VAL A 35 8.19 -13.04 0.56
C VAL A 35 7.55 -12.37 1.78
N SER A 36 8.11 -12.65 2.96
CA SER A 36 7.92 -11.83 4.16
C SER A 36 9.03 -10.78 4.24
N THR A 37 8.69 -9.51 4.04
CA THR A 37 9.61 -8.39 4.30
C THR A 37 9.12 -7.62 5.51
N CYS A 38 10.08 -7.18 6.33
CA CYS A 38 9.82 -6.27 7.43
C CYS A 38 10.65 -5.02 7.23
N THR A 39 10.18 -3.90 7.76
CA THR A 39 11.01 -2.71 7.92
C THR A 39 12.25 -3.05 8.76
N SER A 40 13.35 -2.34 8.55
CA SER A 40 14.59 -2.56 9.30
C SER A 40 14.42 -2.10 10.75
N SER A 41 13.67 -1.02 10.94
CA SER A 41 13.34 -0.46 12.26
C SER A 41 11.88 -0.03 12.36
N PRO A 42 11.34 0.16 13.57
CA PRO A 42 10.03 0.80 13.77
C PRO A 42 9.98 2.24 13.25
N GLY A 43 11.13 2.93 13.27
CA GLY A 43 11.27 4.33 12.82
C GLY A 43 10.98 4.52 11.33
N ASP A 44 11.22 3.49 10.52
CA ASP A 44 11.01 3.51 9.06
C ASP A 44 9.53 3.76 8.70
N THR A 45 8.62 3.43 9.62
CA THR A 45 7.18 3.66 9.46
C THR A 45 6.61 4.54 10.57
N ALA A 46 7.43 5.40 11.17
CA ALA A 46 6.98 6.32 12.21
C ALA A 46 5.76 7.14 11.76
N PHE A 47 4.79 7.27 12.67
CA PHE A 47 3.60 8.09 12.45
C PHE A 47 3.97 9.58 12.41
N SER A 48 3.51 10.28 11.38
CA SER A 48 3.78 11.71 11.22
C SER A 48 2.82 12.59 12.02
N SER A 49 3.35 13.68 12.56
CA SER A 49 2.54 14.76 13.14
C SER A 49 1.82 15.59 12.07
N HIS A 50 2.29 15.55 10.83
CA HIS A 50 1.71 16.22 9.68
C HIS A 50 0.97 15.22 8.79
N PRO A 51 -0.15 15.62 8.17
CA PRO A 51 -0.84 14.77 7.22
C PRO A 51 0.06 14.37 6.05
N LYS A 52 0.05 13.08 5.69
CA LYS A 52 0.80 12.55 4.55
C LYS A 52 0.33 11.14 4.19
N LEU A 53 0.50 10.81 2.91
CA LEU A 53 0.46 9.44 2.42
C LEU A 53 1.89 8.90 2.29
N ILE A 54 2.08 7.64 2.65
CA ILE A 54 3.34 6.93 2.47
C ILE A 54 3.11 5.56 1.83
N GLN A 55 4.00 5.15 0.94
CA GLN A 55 4.06 3.76 0.51
C GLN A 55 4.69 2.91 1.62
N LEU A 56 4.02 1.81 1.97
CA LEU A 56 4.48 0.86 2.98
C LEU A 56 4.87 -0.48 2.38
N VAL A 57 4.15 -0.91 1.34
CA VAL A 57 4.38 -2.19 0.68
C VAL A 57 4.25 -2.01 -0.81
N THR A 58 5.19 -2.60 -1.54
CA THR A 58 5.03 -2.98 -2.93
C THR A 58 5.60 -4.38 -3.07
N ILE A 59 4.77 -5.34 -3.47
CA ILE A 59 5.18 -6.73 -3.65
C ILE A 59 4.55 -7.26 -4.95
N GLY A 60 5.32 -8.06 -5.68
CA GLY A 60 4.80 -8.79 -6.84
C GLY A 60 3.75 -9.81 -6.40
N ALA A 61 2.59 -9.79 -7.04
CA ALA A 61 1.53 -10.76 -6.83
C ALA A 61 1.68 -11.97 -7.75
N ILE A 62 0.79 -12.95 -7.61
CA ILE A 62 0.70 -14.06 -8.57
C ILE A 62 0.36 -13.50 -9.96
N GLY A 63 1.18 -13.82 -10.96
CA GLY A 63 1.04 -13.30 -12.31
C GLY A 63 1.88 -12.04 -12.54
N THR A 64 1.26 -11.00 -13.10
CA THR A 64 1.93 -9.74 -13.47
C THR A 64 1.51 -8.55 -12.61
N SER A 65 0.57 -8.73 -11.67
CA SER A 65 0.08 -7.63 -10.83
C SER A 65 1.03 -7.28 -9.69
N GLN A 66 0.88 -6.06 -9.19
CA GLN A 66 1.54 -5.57 -7.98
C GLN A 66 0.50 -5.33 -6.89
N ASN A 67 0.75 -5.87 -5.70
CA ASN A 67 -0.01 -5.54 -4.51
C ASN A 67 0.68 -4.36 -3.80
N LEU A 68 -0.09 -3.34 -3.46
CA LEU A 68 0.42 -2.16 -2.77
C LEU A 68 -0.31 -1.92 -1.45
N VAL A 69 0.41 -1.36 -0.47
CA VAL A 69 -0.19 -0.76 0.72
C VAL A 69 0.32 0.66 0.87
N ILE A 70 -0.62 1.59 1.03
CA ILE A 70 -0.33 2.95 1.46
C ILE A 70 -0.84 3.18 2.88
N GLY A 71 -0.09 3.97 3.63
CA GLY A 71 -0.46 4.49 4.93
C GLY A 71 -0.87 5.94 4.84
N ALA A 72 -1.99 6.30 5.49
CA ALA A 72 -2.45 7.68 5.61
C ALA A 72 -2.36 8.16 7.06
N ASP A 73 -1.53 9.18 7.27
CA ASP A 73 -1.40 9.85 8.56
C ASP A 73 -2.35 11.04 8.62
N ARG A 74 -3.21 11.10 9.63
CA ARG A 74 -4.13 12.23 9.88
C ARG A 74 -5.02 12.61 8.68
N GLU A 75 -5.22 11.68 7.76
CA GLU A 75 -6.08 11.83 6.59
C GLU A 75 -6.69 10.49 6.19
N THR A 76 -7.76 10.54 5.40
CA THR A 76 -8.51 9.37 4.95
C THR A 76 -8.57 9.37 3.43
N VAL A 77 -8.18 8.25 2.81
CA VAL A 77 -8.24 8.09 1.36
C VAL A 77 -9.68 7.85 0.93
N GLN A 78 -10.15 8.64 -0.04
CA GLN A 78 -11.48 8.51 -0.64
C GLN A 78 -11.45 7.84 -2.00
N SER A 79 -10.43 8.14 -2.80
CA SER A 79 -10.22 7.51 -4.10
C SER A 79 -8.74 7.41 -4.42
N VAL A 80 -8.40 6.41 -5.23
CA VAL A 80 -7.07 6.24 -5.81
C VAL A 80 -7.25 6.13 -7.31
N THR A 81 -6.38 6.82 -8.04
CA THR A 81 -6.31 6.72 -9.50
C THR A 81 -4.88 6.43 -9.93
N CYS A 82 -4.75 5.68 -11.02
CA CYS A 82 -3.51 5.57 -11.76
C CYS A 82 -3.71 6.07 -13.19
N ASN A 83 -2.91 7.06 -13.61
CA ASN A 83 -3.09 7.76 -14.89
C ASN A 83 -4.55 8.22 -15.13
N GLY A 84 -5.21 8.71 -14.08
CA GLY A 84 -6.61 9.14 -14.11
C GLY A 84 -7.65 8.02 -14.12
N SER A 85 -7.24 6.75 -14.23
CA SER A 85 -8.15 5.60 -14.15
C SER A 85 -8.38 5.20 -12.69
N PRO A 86 -9.63 5.04 -12.22
CA PRO A 86 -9.91 4.60 -10.86
C PRO A 86 -9.31 3.23 -10.55
N VAL A 87 -8.70 3.12 -9.38
CA VAL A 87 -8.15 1.86 -8.85
C VAL A 87 -8.99 1.44 -7.64
N PRO A 88 -9.61 0.24 -7.67
CA PRO A 88 -10.28 -0.30 -6.50
C PRO A 88 -9.30 -0.47 -5.35
N PHE A 89 -9.69 -0.02 -4.15
CA PHE A 89 -8.86 -0.17 -2.96
C PHE A 89 -9.71 -0.64 -1.77
N ARG A 90 -9.03 -1.23 -0.78
CA ARG A 90 -9.63 -1.71 0.47
C ARG A 90 -8.93 -1.08 1.65
N ARG A 91 -9.70 -0.57 2.61
CA ARG A 91 -9.17 -0.15 3.91
C ARG A 91 -8.87 -1.37 4.77
N LEU A 92 -7.67 -1.44 5.34
CA LEU A 92 -7.27 -2.50 6.26
C LEU A 92 -7.58 -2.09 7.71
N VAL A 93 -7.96 -3.06 8.53
CA VAL A 93 -8.33 -2.82 9.92
C VAL A 93 -7.17 -3.16 10.84
N GLY A 94 -6.84 -2.24 11.77
CA GLY A 94 -6.13 -2.56 13.00
C GLY A 94 -4.72 -3.12 12.84
N VAL A 95 -3.89 -2.50 11.98
CA VAL A 95 -2.46 -2.80 11.89
C VAL A 95 -1.68 -1.60 12.44
N LEU A 96 -0.56 -1.86 13.12
CA LEU A 96 0.14 -0.89 13.98
C LEU A 96 -0.75 -0.41 15.14
N ASP A 97 -0.38 0.72 15.74
CA ASP A 97 -1.10 1.43 16.82
C ASP A 97 -2.44 2.06 16.37
N SER A 98 -2.98 1.65 15.21
CA SER A 98 -4.28 2.08 14.64
C SER A 98 -4.44 3.58 14.39
N ARG A 99 -3.39 4.37 14.60
CA ARG A 99 -3.36 5.82 14.33
C ARG A 99 -3.27 6.12 12.83
N ARG A 100 -2.60 5.25 12.09
CA ARG A 100 -2.47 5.31 10.63
C ARG A 100 -3.55 4.44 9.99
N ALA A 101 -4.32 5.01 9.07
CA ALA A 101 -5.22 4.23 8.24
C ALA A 101 -4.42 3.57 7.11
N LEU A 102 -4.65 2.29 6.85
CA LEU A 102 -3.98 1.57 5.78
C LEU A 102 -4.95 1.24 4.66
N TYR A 103 -4.48 1.33 3.42
CA TYR A 103 -5.26 1.01 2.23
C TYR A 103 -4.43 0.12 1.31
N ALA A 104 -5.04 -0.96 0.84
CA ALA A 104 -4.43 -1.90 -0.08
C ALA A 104 -5.17 -1.91 -1.42
N PHE A 105 -4.42 -2.06 -2.50
CA PHE A 105 -4.95 -2.12 -3.87
C PHE A 105 -3.96 -2.84 -4.79
N ASP A 106 -4.46 -3.26 -5.96
CA ASP A 106 -3.67 -3.89 -7.00
C ASP A 106 -3.55 -3.02 -8.24
N LEU A 107 -2.39 -3.12 -8.89
CA LEU A 107 -2.17 -2.56 -10.22
C LEU A 107 -1.92 -3.70 -11.23
N PRO A 108 -2.53 -3.63 -12.42
CA PRO A 108 -2.30 -4.60 -13.49
C PRO A 108 -0.94 -4.30 -14.15
N GLY A 109 0.12 -4.92 -13.64
CA GLY A 109 1.48 -4.76 -14.17
C GLY A 109 2.50 -4.36 -13.10
N GLN A 110 3.77 -4.64 -13.38
CA GLN A 110 4.87 -4.09 -12.59
C GLN A 110 5.11 -2.63 -13.00
N THR A 111 4.65 -1.69 -12.19
CA THR A 111 4.67 -0.26 -12.52
C THR A 111 5.61 0.50 -11.57
N GLY A 112 6.41 1.42 -12.12
CA GLY A 112 7.03 2.52 -11.36
C GLY A 112 6.11 3.75 -11.37
N GLY A 113 6.56 4.92 -10.91
CA GLY A 113 5.81 6.17 -11.10
C GLY A 113 5.03 6.63 -9.87
N SER A 114 3.79 7.11 -10.02
CA SER A 114 2.95 7.56 -8.90
C SER A 114 1.46 7.28 -9.10
N VAL A 115 0.76 7.03 -7.99
CA VAL A 115 -0.71 7.07 -7.94
C VAL A 115 -1.17 8.42 -7.39
N THR A 116 -2.31 8.88 -7.86
CA THR A 116 -2.96 10.09 -7.35
C THR A 116 -4.10 9.68 -6.44
N ALA A 117 -4.04 10.12 -5.19
CA ALA A 117 -5.06 9.87 -4.19
C ALA A 117 -5.82 11.14 -3.85
N THR A 118 -7.14 11.05 -3.77
CA THR A 118 -7.96 12.09 -3.16
C THR A 118 -8.16 11.73 -1.69
N VAL A 119 -7.82 12.65 -0.80
CA VAL A 119 -7.88 12.46 0.65
C VAL A 119 -8.79 13.49 1.31
N ILE A 120 -9.40 13.11 2.44
CA ILE A 120 -10.02 14.04 3.37
C ILE A 120 -9.05 14.30 4.52
N ARG A 121 -8.74 15.58 4.74
CA ARG A 121 -7.92 16.10 5.83
C ARG A 121 -8.74 17.10 6.62
N ALA A 122 -9.07 16.72 7.86
CA ALA A 122 -10.04 17.45 8.68
C ALA A 122 -11.37 17.67 7.94
N HIS A 123 -11.62 18.89 7.44
CA HIS A 123 -12.84 19.27 6.73
C HIS A 123 -12.61 19.65 5.25
N ALA A 124 -11.41 19.39 4.72
CA ALA A 124 -11.05 19.70 3.35
C ALA A 124 -10.66 18.45 2.56
N THR A 125 -10.91 18.50 1.26
CA THR A 125 -10.42 17.52 0.30
C THR A 125 -9.09 18.00 -0.27
N ALA A 126 -8.11 17.10 -0.37
CA ALA A 126 -6.82 17.37 -0.98
C ALA A 126 -6.45 16.26 -1.97
N THR A 127 -5.55 16.60 -2.89
CA THR A 127 -4.94 15.65 -3.82
C THR A 127 -3.50 15.41 -3.38
N GLU A 128 -3.15 14.14 -3.22
CA GLU A 128 -1.82 13.69 -2.83
C GLU A 128 -1.27 12.73 -3.90
N HIS A 129 0.05 12.73 -4.08
CA HIS A 129 0.73 11.83 -5.00
C HIS A 129 1.62 10.88 -4.22
N VAL A 130 1.42 9.58 -4.44
CA VAL A 130 2.25 8.54 -3.81
C VAL A 130 3.14 7.95 -4.88
N ASN A 131 4.45 8.18 -4.76
CA ASN A 131 5.43 7.56 -5.65
C ASN A 131 5.51 6.06 -5.35
N LEU A 132 5.41 5.26 -6.41
CA LEU A 132 5.54 3.82 -6.42
C LEU A 132 7.03 3.46 -6.55
N LEU A 133 7.67 3.18 -5.43
CA LEU A 133 9.04 2.73 -5.38
C LEU A 133 9.08 1.23 -5.74
N TRP A 134 9.57 0.94 -6.95
CA TRP A 134 10.05 -0.38 -7.37
C TRP A 134 11.51 -0.23 -7.79
N GLU A 135 12.39 -1.10 -7.29
CA GLU A 135 13.85 -0.90 -7.28
C GLU A 135 14.56 -0.71 -8.65
N ARG A 136 13.88 -0.68 -9.80
CA ARG A 136 14.56 -0.54 -11.12
C ARG A 136 13.83 0.20 -12.24
N HIS A 137 12.76 0.97 -11.99
CA HIS A 137 12.07 1.66 -13.09
C HIS A 137 11.72 3.12 -12.79
N ASP A 138 12.51 4.04 -13.36
CA ASP A 138 12.21 5.49 -13.49
C ASP A 138 11.13 5.77 -14.56
N GLY A 139 10.34 4.77 -14.93
CA GLY A 139 9.30 4.88 -15.95
C GLY A 139 7.98 5.39 -15.39
N SER A 140 7.21 6.13 -16.20
CA SER A 140 5.80 6.45 -15.92
C SER A 140 5.01 5.18 -15.57
N PRO A 141 4.03 5.25 -14.65
CA PRO A 141 3.28 4.07 -14.25
C PRO A 141 2.54 3.48 -15.45
N THR A 142 2.76 2.20 -15.75
CA THR A 142 2.03 1.45 -16.78
C THR A 142 0.85 0.73 -16.15
N CYS A 143 -0.26 1.44 -15.92
CA CYS A 143 -1.46 0.87 -15.31
C CYS A 143 -2.44 0.24 -16.32
N ARG A 144 -1.90 -0.32 -17.41
CA ARG A 144 -2.62 -1.04 -18.47
C ARG A 144 -1.79 -2.18 -19.03
#